data_AF-A0A1H2EIM7-F1
#
_entry.id   AF-A0A1H2EIM7-F1
#
_cell.length_a   1.000
_cell.length_b   1.000
_cell.length_c   1.000
_cell.angle_alpha   90.00
_cell.angle_beta   90.00
_cell.angle_gamma   90.00
#
_symmetry.space_group_name_H-M   'P 1'
#
loop_
_entity.id
_entity.type
_entity.pdbx_description
1 polymer ?
#
loop_
_entity_poly.entity_id
_entity_poly.type
_entity_poly.pdbx_seq_one_letter_code
_entity_poly.pdbx_strand_id
1 'polypeptide(L)'
;MSLSGFFLRFTIIYTLVMAAAGITAGVLGLGQVSALNTPILLAIAYWCFYSYWNKNARIIEGGEQWALIFLALAGDVLASILLGMPTALASDMPVAYLFLGLLVVTPLHLLMFVAVNFVVKKQIIKLHPDWCSASKAASPSQPD
;
A
#
# COMPACT_ATOMS: atom_id res chain seq x y z
N MET A 1 -0.18 -12.03 10.61
CA MET A 1 0.98 -11.20 10.18
C MET A 1 0.98 -9.94 11.03
N SER A 2 2.12 -9.48 11.53
CA SER A 2 2.19 -8.25 12.33
C SER A 2 2.15 -6.99 11.45
N LEU A 3 1.84 -5.84 12.05
CA LEU A 3 1.86 -4.53 11.38
C LEU A 3 3.25 -4.19 10.81
N SER A 4 4.32 -4.41 11.58
CA SER A 4 5.69 -4.20 11.10
C SER A 4 6.03 -5.13 9.94
N GLY A 5 5.56 -6.38 9.99
CA GLY A 5 5.74 -7.33 8.89
C GLY A 5 4.98 -6.93 7.62
N PHE A 6 3.78 -6.33 7.77
CA PHE A 6 3.07 -5.72 6.65
C PHE A 6 3.85 -4.56 6.04
N PHE A 7 4.29 -3.61 6.88
CA PHE A 7 5.05 -2.45 6.45
C PHE A 7 6.31 -2.85 5.67
N LEU A 8 7.16 -3.70 6.26
CA LEU A 8 8.39 -4.15 5.62
C LEU A 8 8.11 -4.84 4.28
N ARG A 9 7.12 -5.73 4.25
CA ARG A 9 6.77 -6.47 3.02
C ARG A 9 6.28 -5.54 1.93
N PHE A 10 5.38 -4.62 2.25
CA PHE A 10 4.86 -3.64 1.29
C PHE A 10 6.00 -2.78 0.73
N THR A 11 6.77 -2.15 1.62
CA THR A 11 7.86 -1.23 1.24
C THR A 11 8.91 -1.91 0.38
N ILE A 12 9.41 -3.08 0.79
CA ILE A 12 10.46 -3.79 0.06
C ILE A 12 9.96 -4.21 -1.32
N ILE A 13 8.79 -4.85 -1.40
CA ILE A 13 8.27 -5.37 -2.67
C ILE A 13 7.96 -4.21 -3.62
N TYR A 14 7.29 -3.17 -3.14
CA TYR A 14 6.99 -2.00 -3.96
C TYR A 14 8.25 -1.32 -4.49
N THR A 15 9.23 -1.06 -3.62
CA THR A 15 10.50 -0.45 -4.01
C THR A 15 11.23 -1.29 -5.06
N LEU A 16 11.33 -2.60 -4.87
CA LEU A 16 12.03 -3.49 -5.80
C LEU A 16 11.32 -3.59 -7.16
N VAL A 17 9.98 -3.72 -7.16
CA VAL A 17 9.22 -3.80 -8.41
C VAL A 17 9.28 -2.49 -9.18
N MET A 18 9.20 -1.34 -8.49
CA MET A 18 9.36 -0.03 -9.12
C MET A 18 10.78 0.20 -9.66
N ALA A 19 11.81 -0.19 -8.91
CA ALA A 19 13.19 -0.12 -9.38
C ALA A 19 13.39 -0.98 -10.63
N ALA A 20 12.89 -2.21 -10.62
CA ALA A 20 12.94 -3.10 -11.78
C ALA A 20 12.20 -2.50 -12.98
N ALA A 21 10.99 -1.97 -12.79
CA ALA A 21 10.22 -1.32 -13.85
C ALA A 21 10.96 -0.10 -14.44
N GLY A 22 11.59 0.72 -13.59
CA GLY A 22 12.41 1.86 -14.02
C GLY A 22 13.61 1.43 -14.86
N ILE A 23 14.37 0.41 -14.42
CA ILE A 23 15.51 -0.13 -15.15
C ILE A 23 15.07 -0.70 -16.50
N THR A 24 14.02 -1.53 -16.50
CA THR A 24 13.50 -2.16 -17.73
C THR A 24 13.03 -1.11 -18.73
N ALA A 25 12.30 -0.08 -18.28
CA ALA A 25 11.85 0.99 -19.15
C ALA A 25 13.03 1.80 -19.72
N GLY A 26 14.06 2.06 -18.90
CA GLY A 26 15.29 2.70 -19.35
C GLY A 26 16.02 1.89 -20.43
N VAL A 27 16.14 0.57 -20.26
CA VAL A 27 16.76 -0.34 -21.24
C VAL A 27 15.96 -0.41 -22.55
N LEU A 28 14.63 -0.36 -22.46
CA LEU A 28 13.75 -0.40 -23.64
C LEU A 28 13.54 0.96 -24.31
N GLY A 29 14.15 2.03 -23.80
CA GLY A 29 13.98 3.39 -24.33
C GLY A 29 12.56 3.94 -24.16
N LEU A 30 11.79 3.44 -23.19
CA LEU A 30 10.44 3.91 -22.91
C LEU A 30 10.50 5.22 -22.12
N GLY A 31 10.08 6.32 -22.75
CA GLY A 31 10.17 7.66 -22.17
C GLY A 31 9.23 7.96 -20.99
N GLN A 32 8.24 7.10 -20.69
CA GLN A 32 7.35 7.29 -19.54
C GLN A 32 7.12 6.01 -18.73
N VAL A 33 7.77 5.93 -17.56
CA VAL A 33 7.54 4.89 -16.54
C VAL A 33 6.43 5.28 -15.56
N SER A 34 6.07 6.55 -15.52
CA SER A 34 5.03 7.12 -14.63
C SER A 34 3.69 6.40 -14.75
N ALA A 35 3.32 5.96 -15.95
CA ALA A 35 2.08 5.22 -16.21
C ALA A 35 2.04 3.84 -15.53
N LEU A 36 3.20 3.25 -15.21
CA LEU A 36 3.29 1.94 -14.54
C LEU A 36 3.16 2.06 -13.02
N ASN A 37 3.40 3.25 -12.45
CA ASN A 37 3.42 3.46 -11.00
C ASN A 37 2.08 3.06 -10.36
N THR A 38 0.98 3.68 -10.79
CA THR A 38 -0.34 3.42 -10.20
C THR A 38 -0.78 1.96 -10.32
N PRO A 39 -0.68 1.28 -11.48
CA PRO A 39 -0.97 -0.15 -11.58
C PRO A 39 -0.12 -1.04 -10.67
N ILE A 40 1.19 -0.79 -10.58
CA ILE A 40 2.10 -1.54 -9.70
C ILE A 40 1.70 -1.35 -8.24
N LEU A 41 1.48 -0.09 -7.84
CA LEU A 41 1.11 0.26 -6.49
C LEU A 41 -0.24 -0.35 -6.09
N LEU A 42 -1.24 -0.31 -6.98
CA LEU A 42 -2.53 -0.96 -6.78
C LEU A 42 -2.38 -2.48 -6.59
N ALA A 43 -1.65 -3.15 -7.47
CA ALA A 43 -1.47 -4.60 -7.43
C ALA A 43 -0.76 -5.05 -6.14
N ILE A 44 0.31 -4.35 -5.76
CA ILE A 44 1.08 -4.66 -4.55
C ILE A 44 0.28 -4.34 -3.29
N ALA A 45 -0.39 -3.18 -3.25
CA ALA A 45 -1.27 -2.83 -2.14
C ALA A 45 -2.34 -3.90 -1.96
N TYR A 46 -3.09 -4.23 -3.03
CA TYR A 46 -4.13 -5.23 -2.99
C TYR A 46 -3.61 -6.56 -2.45
N TRP A 47 -2.47 -7.04 -2.97
CA TRP A 47 -1.87 -8.29 -2.52
C TRP A 47 -1.42 -8.25 -1.05
N CYS A 48 -0.77 -7.16 -0.61
CA CYS A 48 -0.33 -7.02 0.77
C CYS A 48 -1.50 -6.95 1.74
N PHE A 49 -2.53 -6.15 1.45
CA PHE A 49 -3.74 -6.08 2.25
C PHE A 49 -4.41 -7.46 2.29
N TYR A 50 -4.68 -8.08 1.13
CA TYR A 50 -5.29 -9.39 1.07
C TYR A 50 -4.51 -10.45 1.87
N SER A 51 -3.17 -10.47 1.72
CA SER A 51 -2.32 -11.41 2.45
C SER A 51 -2.32 -11.16 3.96
N TYR A 52 -2.42 -9.90 4.41
CA TYR A 52 -2.57 -9.59 5.83
C TYR A 52 -3.88 -10.12 6.40
N TRP A 53 -4.98 -9.84 5.73
CA TRP A 53 -6.30 -10.30 6.13
C TRP A 53 -6.35 -11.83 6.21
N ASN A 54 -5.90 -12.51 5.14
CA ASN A 54 -5.90 -13.97 5.08
C ASN A 54 -5.01 -14.62 6.16
N LYS A 55 -3.82 -14.06 6.42
CA LYS A 55 -2.90 -14.59 7.44
C LYS A 55 -3.37 -14.38 8.88
N ASN A 56 -4.27 -13.42 9.12
CA ASN A 56 -4.78 -13.15 10.46
C ASN A 56 -6.17 -13.78 10.69
N ALA A 57 -6.80 -14.34 9.64
CA ALA A 57 -8.05 -15.11 9.70
C ALA A 57 -9.18 -14.44 10.50
N ARG A 58 -9.28 -13.11 10.40
CA ARG A 58 -10.33 -12.32 11.06
C ARG A 58 -10.62 -11.04 10.29
N ILE A 59 -11.76 -10.43 10.61
CA ILE A 59 -12.12 -9.12 10.10
C ILE A 59 -11.27 -8.04 10.80
N ILE A 60 -10.64 -7.17 10.00
CA ILE A 60 -9.81 -6.06 10.48
C ILE A 60 -10.60 -4.76 10.38
N GLU A 61 -10.80 -4.07 11.51
CA GLU A 61 -11.57 -2.83 11.60
C GLU A 61 -10.93 -1.83 12.59
N GLY A 62 -11.44 -0.60 12.59
CA GLY A 62 -11.04 0.43 13.53
C GLY A 62 -9.57 0.84 13.40
N GLY A 63 -8.88 0.96 14.54
CA GLY A 63 -7.51 1.47 14.60
C GLY A 63 -6.49 0.64 13.80
N GLU A 64 -6.65 -0.68 13.77
CA GLU A 64 -5.73 -1.55 13.02
C GLU A 64 -5.85 -1.35 11.50
N GLN A 65 -7.08 -1.15 11.01
CA GLN A 65 -7.32 -0.86 9.59
C GLN A 65 -6.60 0.43 9.19
N TRP A 66 -6.75 1.49 9.99
CA TRP A 66 -6.09 2.77 9.73
C TRP A 66 -4.57 2.65 9.84
N ALA A 67 -4.06 1.88 10.81
CA ALA A 67 -2.63 1.62 10.93
C ALA A 67 -2.07 0.97 9.65
N LEU A 68 -2.75 -0.03 9.08
CA LEU A 68 -2.32 -0.64 7.81
C LEU A 68 -2.29 0.37 6.65
N ILE A 69 -3.31 1.22 6.55
CA ILE A 69 -3.40 2.26 5.51
C ILE A 69 -2.24 3.25 5.64
N PHE A 70 -1.99 3.76 6.85
CA PHE A 70 -0.89 4.71 7.07
C PHE A 70 0.48 4.07 6.92
N LEU A 71 0.63 2.79 7.27
CA LEU A 71 1.89 2.07 7.03
C LEU A 71 2.14 1.86 5.53
N ALA A 72 1.11 1.53 4.74
CA ALA A 72 1.24 1.46 3.29
C ALA A 72 1.64 2.84 2.71
N LEU A 73 0.99 3.91 3.18
CA LEU A 73 1.33 5.28 2.77
C LEU A 73 2.77 5.66 3.13
N ALA A 74 3.20 5.38 4.36
CA ALA A 74 4.57 5.65 4.79
C ALA A 74 5.58 4.84 3.96
N GLY A 75 5.26 3.59 3.62
CA GLY A 75 6.09 2.74 2.77
C GLY A 75 6.20 3.27 1.34
N ASP A 76 5.11 3.78 0.78
CA ASP A 76 5.06 4.38 -0.55
C ASP A 76 5.85 5.71 -0.61
N VAL A 77 5.70 6.57 0.40
CA VAL A 77 6.51 7.79 0.53
C VAL A 77 8.00 7.45 0.65
N LEU A 78 8.35 6.47 1.48
CA LEU A 78 9.74 6.03 1.65
C LEU A 78 10.32 5.48 0.34
N ALA A 79 9.59 4.63 -0.36
CA ALA A 79 10.00 4.11 -1.66
C ALA A 79 10.19 5.25 -2.69
N SER A 80 9.27 6.22 -2.71
CA SER A 80 9.34 7.37 -3.60
C SER A 80 10.56 8.25 -3.32
N ILE A 81 10.95 8.43 -2.05
CA ILE A 81 12.17 9.15 -1.68
C ILE A 81 13.41 8.34 -2.09
N LEU A 82 13.43 7.03 -1.77
CA LEU A 82 14.57 6.15 -2.06
C LEU A 82 14.87 6.05 -3.56
N LEU A 83 13.83 6.02 -4.39
CA LEU A 83 13.96 5.93 -5.85
C LEU A 83 14.08 7.31 -6.51
N GLY A 84 13.30 8.28 -6.04
CA GLY A 84 13.22 9.61 -6.66
C GLY A 84 14.40 10.52 -6.33
N MET A 85 14.99 10.42 -5.13
CA MET A 85 16.12 11.27 -4.74
C MET A 85 17.36 11.03 -5.62
N PRO A 86 17.82 9.78 -5.84
CA PRO A 86 18.93 9.53 -6.76
C PRO A 86 18.67 10.05 -8.17
N THR A 87 17.45 9.88 -8.69
CA THR A 87 17.07 10.39 -10.01
C THR A 87 17.10 11.92 -10.08
N ALA A 88 16.60 12.61 -9.06
CA ALA A 88 16.63 14.07 -8.99
C ALA A 88 18.07 14.59 -8.97
N LEU A 89 18.93 13.98 -8.16
CA LEU A 89 20.35 14.33 -8.07
C LEU A 89 21.10 14.06 -9.39
N ALA A 90 20.83 12.94 -10.04
CA ALA A 90 21.47 12.58 -11.31
C ALA A 90 21.01 13.45 -12.49
N SER A 91 19.86 14.12 -12.37
CA SER A 91 19.28 14.96 -13.43
C SER A 91 19.41 16.45 -13.15
N ASP A 92 20.20 16.86 -12.14
CA ASP A 92 20.32 18.24 -11.65
C ASP A 92 18.96 18.91 -11.35
N MET A 93 17.94 18.11 -11.02
CA MET A 93 16.61 18.62 -10.67
C MET A 93 16.59 19.09 -9.22
N PRO A 94 16.03 20.28 -8.94
CA PRO A 94 15.84 20.74 -7.57
C PRO A 94 15.03 19.73 -6.74
N VAL A 95 15.61 19.28 -5.62
CA VAL A 95 14.98 18.29 -4.72
C VAL A 95 13.62 18.80 -4.20
N ALA A 96 13.44 20.11 -4.12
CA ALA A 96 12.16 20.73 -3.78
C ALA A 96 11.00 20.26 -4.70
N TYR A 97 11.25 20.01 -5.99
CA TYR A 97 10.22 19.51 -6.91
C TYR A 97 9.78 18.09 -6.58
N LEU A 98 10.68 17.23 -6.08
CA LEU A 98 10.31 15.90 -5.59
C LEU A 98 9.35 16.02 -4.40
N PHE A 99 9.67 16.86 -3.43
CA PHE A 99 8.81 17.06 -2.25
C PHE A 99 7.47 17.71 -2.59
N LEU A 100 7.44 18.65 -3.54
CA LEU A 100 6.19 19.20 -4.07
C LEU A 100 5.34 18.13 -4.76
N GLY A 101 5.96 17.25 -5.55
CA GLY A 101 5.27 16.11 -6.15
C GLY A 101 4.70 15.16 -5.09
N LEU A 102 5.49 14.83 -4.06
CA LEU A 102 5.04 14.01 -2.93
C LEU A 102 3.87 14.65 -2.17
N LEU A 103 3.89 15.96 -1.96
CA LEU A 103 2.80 16.69 -1.29
C LEU A 103 1.45 16.50 -2.02
N VAL A 104 1.47 16.51 -3.37
CA VAL A 104 0.27 16.35 -4.20
C VAL A 104 -0.16 14.89 -4.30
N VAL A 105 0.80 13.97 -4.45
CA VAL A 105 0.52 12.55 -4.68
C VAL A 105 0.13 11.81 -3.40
N THR A 106 0.68 12.19 -2.24
CA THR A 106 0.43 11.50 -0.97
C THR A 106 -1.07 11.45 -0.60
N PRO A 107 -1.85 12.55 -0.68
CA PRO A 107 -3.30 12.50 -0.45
C PRO A 107 -4.03 11.58 -1.45
N LEU A 108 -3.63 11.58 -2.72
CA LEU A 108 -4.23 10.72 -3.74
C LEU A 108 -3.98 9.23 -3.45
N HIS A 109 -2.75 8.90 -3.08
CA HIS A 109 -2.38 7.53 -2.70
C HIS A 109 -3.07 7.09 -1.40
N LEU A 110 -3.25 7.99 -0.43
CA LEU A 110 -4.07 7.72 0.76
C LEU A 110 -5.48 7.28 0.37
N LEU A 111 -6.17 8.05 -0.48
CA LEU A 111 -7.52 7.70 -0.96
C LEU A 111 -7.54 6.36 -1.69
N MET A 112 -6.52 6.10 -2.51
CA MET A 112 -6.37 4.83 -3.20
C MET A 112 -6.14 3.67 -2.22
N PHE A 113 -5.33 3.81 -1.18
CA PHE A 113 -5.16 2.75 -0.15
C PHE A 113 -6.45 2.50 0.64
N VAL A 114 -7.21 3.56 0.94
CA VAL A 114 -8.56 3.42 1.53
C VAL A 114 -9.46 2.60 0.60
N ALA A 115 -9.48 2.92 -0.69
CA ALA A 115 -10.27 2.19 -1.69
C ALA A 115 -9.84 0.72 -1.83
N VAL A 116 -8.54 0.45 -1.90
CA VAL A 116 -7.99 -0.91 -1.97
C VAL A 116 -8.36 -1.71 -0.73
N ASN A 117 -8.18 -1.14 0.47
CA ASN A 117 -8.57 -1.80 1.71
C ASN A 117 -10.08 -2.12 1.74
N PHE A 118 -10.93 -1.21 1.26
CA PHE A 118 -12.37 -1.45 1.15
C PHE A 118 -12.69 -2.61 0.21
N VAL A 119 -12.06 -2.66 -0.97
CA VAL A 119 -12.23 -3.75 -1.93
C VAL A 119 -11.78 -5.08 -1.34
N VAL A 120 -10.60 -5.12 -0.72
CA VAL A 120 -10.07 -6.32 -0.05
C VAL A 120 -11.00 -6.80 1.04
N LYS A 121 -11.47 -5.90 1.92
CA LYS A 121 -12.44 -6.24 2.96
C LYS A 121 -13.70 -6.85 2.38
N LYS A 122 -14.30 -6.23 1.36
CA LYS A 122 -15.49 -6.73 0.69
C LYS A 122 -15.28 -8.13 0.10
N GLN A 123 -14.10 -8.38 -0.47
CA GLN A 123 -13.75 -9.69 -1.03
C GLN A 123 -13.53 -10.75 0.05
N ILE A 124 -12.82 -10.43 1.13
CA ILE A 124 -12.60 -11.35 2.26
C ILE A 124 -13.93 -11.75 2.91
N ILE A 125 -14.84 -10.80 3.12
CA ILE A 125 -16.18 -11.09 3.67
C ILE A 125 -16.97 -12.04 2.76
N LYS A 126 -16.83 -11.91 1.44
CA LYS A 126 -17.48 -12.82 0.48
C LYS A 126 -16.89 -14.23 0.51
N LEU A 127 -15.58 -14.35 0.72
CA LEU A 127 -14.88 -15.64 0.74
C LEU A 127 -15.01 -16.35 2.09
N HIS A 128 -15.11 -15.59 3.19
CA HIS A 128 -15.18 -16.09 4.56
C HIS A 128 -16.34 -15.42 5.33
N PRO A 129 -17.60 -15.73 4.96
CA PRO A 129 -18.77 -15.14 5.63
C PRO A 129 -18.84 -15.51 7.12
N ASP A 130 -18.28 -16.66 7.51
CA ASP A 130 -18.18 -17.19 8.86
C ASP A 130 -17.36 -16.30 9.82
N TRP A 131 -16.40 -15.53 9.30
CA TRP A 131 -15.61 -14.60 10.11
C TRP A 131 -16.43 -13.41 10.64
N CYS A 132 -17.53 -13.07 9.97
CA CYS A 132 -18.45 -12.04 10.43
C CYS A 132 -19.32 -12.51 11.62
N SER A 133 -19.72 -13.78 11.63
CA SER A 133 -20.46 -14.38 12.75
C SER A 133 -19.59 -14.56 14.00
N ALA A 134 -18.34 -14.99 13.82
CA ALA A 134 -17.39 -15.15 14.93
C ALA A 134 -17.04 -13.79 15.60
N SER A 135 -16.94 -12.72 14.80
CA SER A 135 -16.73 -11.36 15.33
C SER A 135 -17.91 -10.86 16.17
N LYS A 136 -19.16 -11.23 15.84
CA LYS A 136 -20.34 -10.85 16.64
C LYS A 136 -20.45 -11.65 17.94
N ALA A 137 -20.06 -12.92 17.95
CA ALA A 137 -20.10 -13.76 19.14
C ALA A 137 -19.05 -13.36 20.20
N ALA A 138 -17.95 -12.70 19.80
CA ALA A 138 -16.90 -12.24 20.70
C ALA A 138 -17.20 -10.89 21.39
N SER A 139 -18.31 -10.22 21.03
CA SER A 139 -18.84 -9.09 21.81
C SER A 139 -19.80 -9.67 22.85
N PRO A 140 -19.41 -9.82 24.13
CA PRO A 140 -20.35 -10.30 25.13
C PRO A 140 -21.50 -9.31 25.19
N SER A 141 -22.72 -9.83 25.04
CA SER A 141 -23.93 -9.20 25.53
C SER A 141 -23.66 -8.77 26.98
N GLN A 142 -23.53 -7.46 27.23
CA GLN A 142 -23.72 -6.95 28.58
C GLN A 142 -25.19 -7.20 28.92
N PRO A 143 -25.50 -8.02 29.93
CA PRO A 143 -26.82 -8.00 30.52
C PRO A 143 -26.90 -6.79 31.47
N ASP A 144 -27.98 -6.03 31.34
CA ASP A 144 -28.42 -5.02 32.31
C ASP A 144 -28.71 -5.62 33.69
#